data_AF-A0A7C6S4G2-F1
#
_entry.id   AF-A0A7C6S4G2-F1
#
_cell.length_a   1.000
_cell.length_b   1.000
_cell.length_c   1.000
_cell.angle_alpha   90.00
_cell.angle_beta   90.00
_cell.angle_gamma   90.00
#
_symmetry.space_group_name_H-M   'P 1'
#
loop_
_entity.id
_entity.type
_entity.pdbx_description
1 polymer ?
#
loop_
_entity_poly.entity_id
_entity_poly.type
_entity_poly.pdbx_seq_one_letter_code
_entity_poly.pdbx_strand_id
1 'polypeptide(L)'
;MSSGLPDAFIKACDEMSCAKFIMSDKYVTQVLKSIAAYPRLYEILACCVKDFDFPSALANASVRVAPEVFVIKYPEQKEEFLAFVFSMLWEIDAKRLNLTAFLQEFYMSDTDNINTAYKNWCYEAIQKFKRTALSMMNINNEKLYYNEYIRPLNREQAAEISTYVSEMIIFLSKESDIDIVTREEIYVLAQILNGNLNGKPKLIYALWIGLKNTAKPFNFLNYYLENIERLLKTYGIINQG
;
A
#
# COMPACT_ATOMS: atom_id res chain seq x y z
N MET A 1 -1.87 -23.42 25.31
CA MET A 1 -2.00 -21.96 25.43
C MET A 1 -2.40 -21.44 24.06
N SER A 2 -3.56 -20.78 23.95
CA SER A 2 -4.20 -20.53 22.65
C SER A 2 -3.33 -19.66 21.75
N SER A 3 -2.89 -20.25 20.65
CA SER A 3 -2.28 -19.59 19.49
C SER A 3 -3.35 -18.82 18.70
N GLY A 4 -4.04 -17.88 19.37
CA GLY A 4 -5.03 -17.02 18.76
C GLY A 4 -4.39 -15.83 18.06
N LEU A 5 -4.93 -15.47 16.89
CA LEU A 5 -4.61 -14.22 16.21
C LEU A 5 -4.97 -13.03 17.11
N PRO A 6 -4.22 -11.92 17.09
CA PRO A 6 -4.55 -10.72 17.85
C PRO A 6 -5.63 -9.93 17.11
N ASP A 7 -6.83 -10.49 16.99
CA ASP A 7 -7.92 -9.97 16.16
C ASP A 7 -8.31 -8.53 16.53
N ALA A 8 -8.28 -8.19 17.82
CA ALA A 8 -8.54 -6.84 18.31
C ALA A 8 -7.49 -5.82 17.81
N PHE A 9 -6.21 -6.23 17.74
CA PHE A 9 -5.12 -5.38 17.24
C PHE A 9 -5.21 -5.18 15.73
N ILE A 10 -5.42 -6.28 15.00
CA ILE A 10 -5.61 -6.25 13.54
C ILE A 10 -6.76 -5.29 13.20
N LYS A 11 -7.91 -5.49 13.84
CA LYS A 11 -9.10 -4.67 13.63
C LYS A 11 -8.85 -3.21 13.97
N ALA A 12 -8.18 -2.90 15.09
CA ALA A 12 -7.86 -1.53 15.47
C ALA A 12 -6.98 -0.82 14.43
N CYS A 13 -5.93 -1.50 13.92
CA CYS A 13 -5.08 -0.95 12.87
C CYS A 13 -5.83 -0.71 11.55
N ASP A 14 -6.73 -1.62 11.17
CA ASP A 14 -7.53 -1.51 9.95
C ASP A 14 -8.59 -0.41 10.05
N GLU A 15 -9.29 -0.31 11.18
CA GLU A 15 -10.23 0.77 11.44
C GLU A 15 -9.54 2.14 11.43
N MET A 16 -8.37 2.26 12.06
CA MET A 16 -7.56 3.48 12.06
C MET A 16 -7.19 3.92 10.63
N SER A 17 -6.82 2.96 9.77
CA SER A 17 -6.38 3.23 8.39
C SER A 17 -7.53 3.61 7.45
N CYS A 18 -8.75 3.13 7.73
CA CYS A 18 -9.96 3.46 6.97
C CYS A 18 -10.65 4.73 7.48
N ALA A 19 -10.29 5.21 8.66
CA ALA A 19 -10.93 6.36 9.29
C ALA A 19 -10.51 7.71 8.66
N LYS A 20 -11.34 8.73 8.93
CA LYS A 20 -10.98 10.14 8.67
C LYS A 20 -10.13 10.69 9.82
N PHE A 21 -9.30 11.68 9.51
CA PHE A 21 -8.36 12.31 10.46
C PHE A 21 -9.02 12.78 11.77
N ILE A 22 -10.27 13.26 11.71
CA ILE A 22 -11.03 13.74 12.89
C ILE A 22 -11.19 12.68 14.00
N MET A 23 -11.09 11.38 13.65
CA MET A 23 -11.20 10.28 14.59
C MET A 23 -9.84 9.73 15.05
N SER A 24 -8.73 10.34 14.61
CA SER A 24 -7.37 9.83 14.81
C SER A 24 -7.06 9.57 16.27
N ASP A 25 -7.35 10.52 17.16
CA ASP A 25 -7.16 10.38 18.62
C ASP A 25 -7.80 9.11 19.18
N LYS A 26 -9.08 8.90 18.86
CA LYS A 26 -9.82 7.71 19.31
C LYS A 26 -9.13 6.43 18.86
N TYR A 27 -8.70 6.38 17.60
CA TYR A 27 -8.12 5.18 17.01
C TYR A 27 -6.68 4.91 17.47
N VAL A 28 -5.89 5.96 17.71
CA VAL A 28 -4.57 5.83 18.34
C VAL A 28 -4.72 5.15 19.71
N THR A 29 -5.61 5.65 20.56
CA THR A 29 -5.89 5.03 21.86
C THR A 29 -6.38 3.59 21.72
N GLN A 30 -7.22 3.31 20.73
CA GLN A 30 -7.76 1.96 20.48
C GLN A 30 -6.66 0.97 20.07
N VAL A 31 -5.72 1.38 19.21
CA VAL A 31 -4.55 0.57 18.84
C VAL A 31 -3.70 0.29 20.07
N LEU A 32 -3.36 1.30 20.88
CA LEU A 32 -2.57 1.11 22.10
C LEU A 32 -3.25 0.15 23.10
N LYS A 33 -4.57 0.30 23.31
CA LYS A 33 -5.35 -0.62 24.15
C LYS A 33 -5.34 -2.05 23.64
N SER A 34 -5.44 -2.24 22.32
CA SER A 34 -5.43 -3.56 21.71
C SER A 34 -4.08 -4.27 21.85
N ILE A 35 -2.98 -3.52 21.86
CA ILE A 35 -1.64 -4.02 22.14
C ILE A 35 -1.53 -4.51 23.59
N ALA A 36 -1.95 -3.67 24.54
CA ALA A 36 -1.92 -4.01 25.97
C ALA A 36 -2.80 -5.22 26.31
N ALA A 37 -3.87 -5.46 25.53
CA ALA A 37 -4.76 -6.60 25.72
C ALA A 37 -4.18 -7.94 25.23
N TYR A 38 -3.07 -7.95 24.49
CA TYR A 38 -2.45 -9.17 23.97
C TYR A 38 -1.02 -9.34 24.50
N PRO A 39 -0.82 -10.14 25.57
CA PRO A 39 0.44 -10.21 26.32
C PRO A 39 1.67 -10.47 25.46
N ARG A 40 1.57 -11.37 24.47
CA ARG A 40 2.70 -11.72 23.60
C ARG A 40 3.15 -10.55 22.70
N LEU A 41 2.22 -9.74 22.20
CA LEU A 41 2.56 -8.55 21.41
C LEU A 41 3.15 -7.47 22.31
N TYR A 42 2.58 -7.30 23.50
CA TYR A 42 3.08 -6.39 24.50
C TYR A 42 4.53 -6.71 24.90
N GLU A 43 4.85 -7.98 25.17
CA GLU A 43 6.20 -8.45 25.49
C GLU A 43 7.21 -8.16 24.37
N ILE A 44 6.86 -8.46 23.11
CA ILE A 44 7.72 -8.17 21.97
C ILE A 44 8.00 -6.67 21.86
N LEU A 45 6.97 -5.83 21.96
CA LEU A 45 7.13 -4.38 21.88
C LEU A 45 7.90 -3.83 23.08
N ALA A 46 7.71 -4.38 24.28
CA ALA A 46 8.50 -4.02 25.46
C ALA A 46 9.98 -4.32 25.26
N CYS A 47 10.33 -5.43 24.59
CA CYS A 47 11.71 -5.73 24.20
C CYS A 47 12.23 -4.74 23.15
N CYS A 48 11.44 -4.39 22.14
CA CYS A 48 11.86 -3.45 21.08
C CYS A 48 12.07 -2.02 21.61
N VAL A 49 11.25 -1.58 22.57
CA VAL A 49 11.28 -0.21 23.12
C VAL A 49 12.31 -0.08 24.25
N LYS A 50 12.84 -1.20 24.77
CA LYS A 50 13.87 -1.17 25.79
C LYS A 50 15.09 -0.41 25.27
N ASP A 51 15.47 0.65 25.98
CA ASP A 51 16.58 1.55 25.64
C ASP A 51 16.40 2.33 24.31
N PHE A 52 15.18 2.39 23.76
CA PHE A 52 14.89 3.11 22.54
C PHE A 52 14.63 4.61 22.79
N ASP A 53 15.47 5.47 22.21
CA ASP A 53 15.33 6.93 22.28
C ASP A 53 14.53 7.47 21.09
N PHE A 54 13.21 7.61 21.30
CA PHE A 54 12.30 8.10 20.26
C PHE A 54 12.61 9.54 19.80
N PRO A 55 12.85 10.53 20.68
CA PRO A 55 13.27 11.88 20.26
C PRO A 55 14.46 11.87 19.30
N SER A 56 15.54 11.16 19.64
CA SER A 56 16.73 11.06 18.78
C SER A 56 16.43 10.31 17.49
N ALA A 57 15.64 9.23 17.55
CA ALA A 57 15.24 8.49 16.37
C ALA A 57 14.38 9.32 15.41
N LEU A 58 13.44 10.13 15.93
CA LEU A 58 12.60 11.02 15.12
C LEU A 58 13.42 12.10 14.44
N ALA A 59 14.39 12.70 15.15
CA ALA A 59 15.31 13.67 14.57
C ALA A 59 16.14 13.06 13.42
N ASN A 60 16.65 11.83 13.60
CA ASN A 60 17.41 11.12 12.58
C ASN A 60 16.54 10.67 11.39
N ALA A 61 15.27 10.37 11.64
CA ALA A 61 14.30 9.99 10.61
C ALA A 61 13.84 11.20 9.78
N SER A 62 13.91 12.42 10.31
CA SER A 62 13.57 13.64 9.59
C SER A 62 14.67 14.00 8.59
N VAL A 63 14.38 13.86 7.30
CA VAL A 63 15.31 14.15 6.21
C VAL A 63 14.80 15.34 5.42
N ARG A 64 15.61 16.39 5.34
CA ARG A 64 15.33 17.53 4.46
C ARG A 64 15.69 17.18 3.03
N VAL A 65 14.69 17.17 2.14
CA VAL A 65 14.88 16.84 0.71
C VAL A 65 14.89 18.08 -0.18
N ALA A 66 14.29 19.18 0.26
CA ALA A 66 14.32 20.47 -0.43
C ALA A 66 14.21 21.62 0.60
N PRO A 67 14.30 22.90 0.18
CA PRO A 67 13.96 24.01 1.05
C PRO A 67 12.55 23.83 1.62
N GLU A 68 12.43 23.79 2.95
CA GLU A 68 11.14 23.63 3.67
C GLU A 68 10.38 22.31 3.41
N VAL A 69 10.98 21.35 2.69
CA VAL A 69 10.37 20.03 2.47
C VAL A 69 11.13 18.97 3.27
N PHE A 70 10.42 18.36 4.22
CA PHE A 70 10.90 17.28 5.05
C PHE A 70 10.15 16.00 4.73
N VAL A 71 10.87 14.88 4.75
CA VAL A 71 10.29 13.53 4.63
C VAL A 71 10.73 12.71 5.82
N ILE A 72 9.88 11.77 6.24
CA ILE A 72 10.22 10.84 7.30
C ILE A 72 10.76 9.53 6.72
N LYS A 73 12.02 9.20 7.03
CA LYS A 73 12.62 7.91 6.70
C LYS A 73 12.53 6.98 7.90
N TYR A 74 11.54 6.09 7.87
CA TYR A 74 11.39 5.06 8.91
C TYR A 74 12.60 4.11 8.98
N PRO A 75 12.93 3.58 10.18
CA PRO A 75 13.96 2.56 10.33
C PRO A 75 13.69 1.32 9.45
N GLU A 76 14.76 0.72 8.92
CA GLU A 76 14.69 -0.47 8.07
C GLU A 76 14.66 -1.76 8.90
N GLN A 77 15.32 -1.77 10.06
CA GLN A 77 15.30 -2.90 10.99
C GLN A 77 13.91 -3.04 11.63
N LYS A 78 13.43 -4.29 11.76
CA LYS A 78 12.05 -4.57 12.19
C LYS A 78 11.80 -4.10 13.62
N GLU A 79 12.74 -4.37 14.51
CA GLU A 79 12.70 -4.07 15.93
C GLU A 79 12.67 -2.56 16.15
N GLU A 80 13.61 -1.84 15.52
CA GLU A 80 13.66 -0.37 15.57
C GLU A 80 12.41 0.27 14.96
N PHE A 81 11.90 -0.28 13.85
CA PHE A 81 10.68 0.20 13.23
C PHE A 81 9.45 0.04 14.14
N LEU A 82 9.33 -1.11 14.81
CA LEU A 82 8.27 -1.35 15.78
C LEU A 82 8.38 -0.40 16.98
N ALA A 83 9.58 -0.23 17.52
CA ALA A 83 9.83 0.69 18.62
C ALA A 83 9.50 2.13 18.23
N PHE A 84 9.88 2.55 17.02
CA PHE A 84 9.62 3.88 16.48
C PHE A 84 8.13 4.17 16.37
N VAL A 85 7.37 3.31 15.68
CA VAL A 85 5.93 3.55 15.47
C VAL A 85 5.15 3.41 16.77
N PHE A 86 5.49 2.44 17.64
CA PHE A 86 4.85 2.33 18.94
C PHE A 86 5.08 3.56 19.81
N SER A 87 6.31 4.05 19.88
CA SER A 87 6.65 5.27 20.63
C SER A 87 5.95 6.49 20.05
N MET A 88 5.90 6.62 18.72
CA MET A 88 5.13 7.67 18.05
C MET A 88 3.65 7.65 18.45
N LEU A 89 3.00 6.48 18.42
CA LEU A 89 1.61 6.33 18.84
C LEU A 89 1.42 6.74 20.31
N TRP A 90 2.35 6.35 21.19
CA TRP A 90 2.34 6.73 22.59
C TRP A 90 2.49 8.24 22.81
N GLU A 91 3.43 8.89 22.11
CA GLU A 91 3.64 10.34 22.18
C GLU A 91 2.42 11.12 21.66
N ILE A 92 1.73 10.60 20.63
CA ILE A 92 0.48 11.17 20.11
C ILE A 92 -0.65 11.04 21.14
N ASP A 93 -0.84 9.85 21.72
CA ASP A 93 -1.87 9.60 22.73
C ASP A 93 -1.66 10.49 23.97
N ALA A 94 -0.40 10.63 24.39
CA ALA A 94 0.00 11.48 25.50
C ALA A 94 0.06 12.98 25.17
N LYS A 95 -0.31 13.38 23.96
CA LYS A 95 -0.34 14.78 23.47
C LYS A 95 1.01 15.50 23.48
N ARG A 96 2.12 14.75 23.51
CA ARG A 96 3.48 15.29 23.40
C ARG A 96 3.92 15.45 21.94
N LEU A 97 3.41 14.61 21.04
CA LEU A 97 3.55 14.77 19.59
C LEU A 97 2.21 15.22 18.99
N ASN A 98 2.20 16.41 18.37
CA ASN A 98 1.01 16.91 17.69
C ASN A 98 0.88 16.27 16.30
N LEU A 99 -0.08 15.35 16.15
CA LEU A 99 -0.29 14.64 14.89
C LEU A 99 -0.64 15.57 13.72
N THR A 100 -1.38 16.66 13.95
CA THR A 100 -1.70 17.63 12.88
C THR A 100 -0.41 18.26 12.35
N ALA A 101 0.44 18.77 13.24
CA ALA A 101 1.71 19.39 12.87
C ALA A 101 2.63 18.38 12.18
N PHE A 102 2.70 17.16 12.71
CA PHE A 102 3.48 16.07 12.11
C PHE A 102 3.02 15.74 10.68
N LEU A 103 1.70 15.62 10.44
CA LEU A 103 1.19 15.34 9.10
C LEU A 103 1.43 16.52 8.13
N GLN A 104 1.31 17.75 8.63
CA GLN A 104 1.61 18.94 7.84
C GLN A 104 3.08 19.00 7.43
N GLU A 105 3.99 18.63 8.33
CA GLU A 105 5.43 18.70 8.09
C GLU A 105 5.95 17.60 7.18
N PHE A 106 5.45 16.36 7.33
CA PHE A 106 6.04 15.19 6.66
C PHE A 106 5.17 14.56 5.57
N TYR A 107 3.87 14.87 5.51
CA TYR A 107 2.91 14.15 4.65
C TYR A 107 1.99 15.04 3.81
N MET A 108 1.97 16.35 4.04
CA MET A 108 1.19 17.29 3.25
C MET A 108 2.07 17.96 2.19
N SER A 109 1.53 18.04 0.98
CA SER A 109 1.97 18.97 -0.04
C SER A 109 1.03 20.18 -0.10
N ASP A 110 1.40 21.21 -0.86
CA ASP A 110 0.58 22.43 -1.04
C ASP A 110 -0.83 22.15 -1.60
N THR A 111 -1.03 21.00 -2.25
CA THR A 111 -2.29 20.62 -2.90
C THR A 111 -3.08 19.57 -2.12
N ASP A 112 -2.47 18.94 -1.10
CA ASP A 112 -3.10 17.88 -0.33
C ASP A 112 -3.91 18.42 0.85
N ASN A 113 -4.96 17.68 1.21
CA ASN A 113 -5.67 17.93 2.46
C ASN A 113 -5.20 16.98 3.57
N ILE A 114 -5.51 17.33 4.82
CA ILE A 114 -5.11 16.57 6.01
C ILE A 114 -5.58 15.11 6.00
N ASN A 115 -6.70 14.78 5.34
CA ASN A 115 -7.15 13.39 5.25
C ASN A 115 -6.32 12.57 4.27
N THR A 116 -5.81 13.17 3.19
CA THR A 116 -4.86 12.52 2.28
C THR A 116 -3.56 12.22 3.00
N ALA A 117 -3.00 13.22 3.70
CA ALA A 117 -1.79 13.05 4.51
C ALA A 117 -1.97 11.97 5.60
N TYR A 118 -3.09 11.99 6.32
CA TYR A 118 -3.42 10.97 7.32
C TYR A 118 -3.48 9.56 6.72
N LYS A 119 -4.08 9.39 5.53
CA LYS A 119 -4.14 8.08 4.85
C LYS A 119 -2.76 7.60 4.43
N ASN A 120 -1.91 8.48 3.92
CA ASN A 120 -0.54 8.16 3.54
C ASN A 120 0.27 7.72 4.77
N TRP A 121 0.19 8.46 5.87
CA TRP A 121 0.80 8.07 7.14
C TRP A 121 0.27 6.73 7.66
N CYS A 122 -1.05 6.49 7.62
CA CYS A 122 -1.61 5.20 8.01
C CYS A 122 -1.08 4.04 7.16
N TYR A 123 -0.89 4.26 5.85
CA TYR A 123 -0.33 3.26 4.96
C TYR A 123 1.15 2.97 5.26
N GLU A 124 1.97 4.00 5.42
CA GLU A 124 3.41 3.87 5.63
C GLU A 124 3.79 3.43 7.05
N ALA A 125 3.11 3.96 8.06
CA ALA A 125 3.37 3.66 9.47
C ALA A 125 2.50 2.53 9.99
N ILE A 126 1.18 2.72 10.04
CA ILE A 126 0.25 1.85 10.79
C ILE A 126 0.09 0.48 10.12
N GLN A 127 -0.12 0.45 8.81
CA GLN A 127 -0.28 -0.79 8.07
C GLN A 127 1.01 -1.59 7.97
N LYS A 128 2.17 -0.92 7.93
CA LYS A 128 3.49 -1.56 8.02
C LYS A 128 3.76 -2.05 9.44
N PHE A 129 3.38 -1.30 10.48
CA PHE A 129 3.48 -1.69 11.89
C PHE A 129 2.71 -2.97 12.19
N LYS A 130 1.44 -3.05 11.78
CA LYS A 130 0.63 -4.27 11.83
C LYS A 130 1.37 -5.46 11.20
N ARG A 131 1.94 -5.23 10.02
CA ARG A 131 2.68 -6.21 9.18
C ARG A 131 3.88 -6.78 9.93
N THR A 132 4.72 -5.88 10.41
CA THR A 132 5.98 -6.20 11.09
C THR A 132 5.70 -6.89 12.43
N ALA A 133 4.72 -6.41 13.19
CA ALA A 133 4.35 -7.00 14.49
C ALA A 133 3.88 -8.45 14.34
N LEU A 134 3.01 -8.71 13.36
CA LEU A 134 2.52 -10.07 13.07
C LEU A 134 3.65 -10.98 12.58
N SER A 135 4.57 -10.47 11.75
CA SER A 135 5.77 -11.19 11.34
C SER A 135 6.66 -11.57 12.54
N MET A 136 6.87 -10.68 13.50
CA MET A 136 7.68 -10.95 14.70
C MET A 136 7.05 -12.02 15.61
N MET A 137 5.73 -12.18 15.56
CA MET A 137 5.02 -13.24 16.29
C MET A 137 5.06 -14.61 15.59
N ASN A 138 5.78 -14.75 14.47
CA ASN A 138 5.70 -15.91 13.56
C ASN A 138 4.26 -16.21 13.11
N ILE A 139 3.40 -15.18 13.07
CA ILE A 139 2.08 -15.27 12.49
C ILE A 139 2.28 -14.97 11.00
N ASN A 140 2.43 -16.02 10.20
CA ASN A 140 2.57 -15.90 8.75
C ASN A 140 1.31 -15.26 8.17
N ASN A 141 1.47 -13.99 7.80
CA ASN A 141 0.38 -13.05 7.62
C ASN A 141 0.01 -12.81 6.16
N GLU A 142 0.29 -13.79 5.29
CA GLU A 142 -0.09 -13.70 3.87
C GLU A 142 -1.60 -13.47 3.72
N LYS A 143 -2.43 -13.96 4.67
CA LYS A 143 -3.89 -13.82 4.63
C LYS A 143 -4.46 -12.45 5.05
N LEU A 144 -3.69 -11.56 5.65
CA LEU A 144 -4.21 -10.37 6.36
C LEU A 144 -4.07 -9.04 5.57
N TYR A 145 -3.74 -9.13 4.29
CA TYR A 145 -3.62 -8.01 3.35
C TYR A 145 -4.43 -8.14 2.07
N TYR A 146 -5.31 -9.14 2.03
CA TYR A 146 -6.23 -9.29 0.92
C TYR A 146 -7.48 -8.44 1.19
N ASN A 147 -7.45 -7.18 0.73
CA ASN A 147 -8.65 -6.64 0.10
C ASN A 147 -9.00 -7.64 -1.00
N GLU A 148 -10.14 -8.32 -0.84
CA GLU A 148 -10.73 -9.34 -1.73
C GLU A 148 -9.73 -10.28 -2.42
N TYR A 149 -9.62 -11.54 -1.98
CA TYR A 149 -9.09 -12.70 -2.73
C TYR A 149 -8.52 -12.41 -4.15
N ILE A 150 -7.40 -11.70 -4.24
CA ILE A 150 -6.74 -11.49 -5.54
C ILE A 150 -6.03 -12.80 -5.85
N ARG A 151 -6.78 -13.72 -6.42
CA ARG A 151 -6.31 -15.04 -6.83
C ARG A 151 -5.47 -14.86 -8.09
N PRO A 152 -4.31 -15.53 -8.21
CA PRO A 152 -3.65 -15.65 -9.50
C PRO A 152 -4.63 -16.14 -10.56
N LEU A 153 -4.51 -15.59 -11.77
CA LEU A 153 -5.29 -16.06 -12.91
C LEU A 153 -5.01 -17.55 -13.11
N ASN A 154 -6.07 -18.34 -13.34
CA ASN A 154 -5.90 -19.68 -13.87
C ASN A 154 -5.53 -19.61 -15.37
N ARG A 155 -5.15 -20.74 -15.95
CA ARG A 155 -4.70 -20.80 -17.34
C ARG A 155 -5.74 -20.32 -18.35
N GLU A 156 -7.02 -20.60 -18.10
CA GLU A 156 -8.11 -20.21 -18.99
C GLU A 156 -8.36 -18.69 -18.92
N GLN A 157 -8.38 -18.14 -17.71
CA GLN A 157 -8.51 -16.70 -17.47
C GLN A 157 -7.35 -15.91 -18.07
N ALA A 158 -6.12 -16.41 -17.92
CA ALA A 158 -4.93 -15.83 -18.54
C ALA A 158 -5.02 -15.90 -20.07
N ALA A 159 -5.48 -17.02 -20.65
CA ALA A 159 -5.65 -17.15 -22.10
C ALA A 159 -6.73 -16.20 -22.66
N GLU A 160 -7.83 -16.00 -21.94
CA GLU A 160 -8.90 -15.08 -22.35
C GLU A 160 -8.39 -13.63 -22.42
N ILE A 161 -7.66 -13.18 -21.39
CA ILE A 161 -7.00 -11.86 -21.41
C ILE A 161 -5.93 -11.79 -22.50
N SER A 162 -5.12 -12.85 -22.65
CA SER A 162 -4.03 -12.92 -23.63
C SER A 162 -4.51 -12.72 -25.07
N THR A 163 -5.72 -13.22 -25.38
CA THR A 163 -6.35 -13.02 -26.69
C THR A 163 -6.50 -11.54 -27.01
N TYR A 164 -7.14 -10.77 -26.12
CA TYR A 164 -7.35 -9.34 -26.33
C TYR A 164 -6.03 -8.55 -26.37
N VAL A 165 -5.06 -8.89 -25.51
CA VAL A 165 -3.75 -8.22 -25.52
C VAL A 165 -3.00 -8.50 -26.82
N SER A 166 -3.09 -9.72 -27.34
CA SER A 166 -2.41 -10.11 -28.58
C SER A 166 -3.05 -9.47 -29.82
N GLU A 167 -4.38 -9.42 -29.87
CA GLU A 167 -5.12 -8.69 -30.92
C GLU A 167 -4.82 -7.20 -30.88
N MET A 168 -4.77 -6.60 -29.69
CA MET A 168 -4.38 -5.21 -29.49
C MET A 168 -2.98 -4.92 -30.05
N ILE A 169 -1.99 -5.79 -29.79
CA ILE A 169 -0.62 -5.66 -30.32
C ILE A 169 -0.61 -5.74 -31.85
N ILE A 170 -1.35 -6.68 -32.43
CA ILE A 170 -1.48 -6.81 -33.89
C ILE A 170 -2.11 -5.55 -34.48
N PHE A 171 -3.16 -5.03 -33.86
CA PHE A 171 -3.87 -3.86 -34.34
C PHE A 171 -2.99 -2.60 -34.24
N LEU A 172 -2.29 -2.41 -33.12
CA LEU A 172 -1.32 -1.34 -32.92
C LEU A 172 -0.25 -1.31 -34.01
N SER A 173 0.20 -2.48 -34.48
CA SER A 173 1.22 -2.58 -35.53
C SER A 173 0.75 -2.12 -36.92
N LYS A 174 -0.57 -2.05 -37.14
CA LYS A 174 -1.18 -1.68 -38.43
C LYS A 174 -1.48 -0.19 -38.52
N GLU A 175 -1.43 0.55 -37.41
CA GLU A 175 -1.86 1.95 -37.40
C GLU A 175 -0.73 2.94 -37.67
N SER A 176 -1.01 3.87 -38.58
CA SER A 176 -0.09 4.94 -39.01
C SER A 176 -0.11 6.16 -38.10
N ASP A 177 -1.22 6.40 -37.39
CA ASP A 177 -1.50 7.67 -36.71
C ASP A 177 -0.92 7.76 -35.30
N ILE A 178 0.04 6.89 -34.98
CA ILE A 178 0.79 6.88 -33.73
C ILE A 178 2.27 7.13 -34.02
N ASP A 179 2.88 8.03 -33.25
CA ASP A 179 4.31 8.28 -33.31
C ASP A 179 5.10 7.04 -32.83
N ILE A 180 6.33 6.89 -33.33
CA ILE A 180 7.11 5.67 -33.10
C ILE A 180 7.39 5.39 -31.62
N VAL A 181 7.57 6.44 -30.80
CA VAL A 181 7.90 6.32 -29.38
C VAL A 181 6.69 5.82 -28.61
N THR A 182 5.53 6.46 -28.79
CA THR A 182 4.30 6.02 -28.12
C THR A 182 3.88 4.62 -28.57
N ARG A 183 4.10 4.27 -29.85
CA ARG A 183 3.87 2.89 -30.33
C ARG A 183 4.72 1.88 -29.57
N GLU A 184 6.00 2.19 -29.38
CA GLU A 184 6.94 1.32 -28.65
C GLU A 184 6.54 1.17 -27.18
N GLU A 185 6.16 2.26 -26.50
CA GLU A 185 5.71 2.23 -25.11
C GLU A 185 4.48 1.33 -24.92
N ILE A 186 3.45 1.51 -25.76
CA ILE A 186 2.24 0.67 -25.71
C ILE A 186 2.59 -0.79 -26.02
N TYR A 187 3.44 -1.03 -27.02
CA TYR A 187 3.86 -2.38 -27.40
C TYR A 187 4.57 -3.09 -26.25
N VAL A 188 5.55 -2.46 -25.61
CA VAL A 188 6.31 -3.05 -24.51
C VAL A 188 5.39 -3.32 -23.32
N LEU A 189 4.52 -2.38 -22.95
CA LEU A 189 3.57 -2.57 -21.85
C LEU A 189 2.61 -3.73 -22.13
N ALA A 190 2.06 -3.81 -23.35
CA ALA A 190 1.18 -4.90 -23.76
C ALA A 190 1.91 -6.25 -23.77
N GLN A 191 3.13 -6.31 -24.30
CA GLN A 191 3.92 -7.53 -24.38
C GLN A 191 4.29 -8.05 -22.99
N ILE A 192 4.76 -7.17 -22.09
CA ILE A 192 5.13 -7.56 -20.72
C ILE A 192 3.90 -7.94 -19.90
N LEU A 193 2.77 -7.23 -20.06
CA LEU A 193 1.49 -7.65 -19.49
C LEU A 193 1.15 -9.08 -19.93
N ASN A 194 1.21 -9.36 -21.23
CA ASN A 194 0.87 -10.66 -21.80
C ASN A 194 1.76 -11.78 -21.24
N GLY A 195 3.07 -11.55 -21.16
CA GLY A 195 4.03 -12.50 -20.61
C GLY A 195 3.88 -12.77 -19.12
N ASN A 196 3.22 -11.88 -18.38
CA ASN A 196 3.09 -11.95 -16.92
C ASN A 196 1.68 -12.28 -16.43
N LEU A 197 0.75 -12.69 -17.31
CA LEU A 197 -0.63 -13.06 -16.90
C LEU A 197 -0.68 -14.25 -15.92
N ASN A 198 0.31 -15.14 -15.95
CA ASN A 198 0.45 -16.22 -14.96
C ASN A 198 1.24 -15.79 -13.69
N GLY A 199 1.61 -14.52 -13.60
CA GLY A 199 2.47 -13.96 -12.56
C GLY A 199 1.72 -13.45 -11.34
N LYS A 200 2.38 -12.56 -10.58
CA LYS A 200 1.81 -11.96 -9.38
C LYS A 200 0.69 -10.97 -9.77
N PRO A 201 -0.52 -11.06 -9.21
CA PRO A 201 -1.61 -10.16 -9.56
C PRO A 201 -1.32 -8.66 -9.42
N LYS A 202 -0.53 -8.26 -8.42
CA LYS A 202 -0.09 -6.86 -8.28
C LYS A 202 0.78 -6.38 -9.44
N LEU A 203 1.60 -7.27 -10.01
CA LEU A 203 2.39 -6.96 -11.20
C LEU A 203 1.47 -6.78 -12.41
N ILE A 204 0.49 -7.68 -12.59
CA ILE A 204 -0.53 -7.56 -13.64
C ILE A 204 -1.28 -6.23 -13.51
N TYR A 205 -1.69 -5.85 -12.29
CA TYR A 205 -2.37 -4.59 -12.05
C TYR A 205 -1.48 -3.38 -12.36
N ALA A 206 -0.22 -3.38 -11.93
CA ALA A 206 0.72 -2.29 -12.22
C ALA A 206 0.94 -2.13 -13.74
N LEU A 207 1.14 -3.24 -14.46
CA LEU A 207 1.29 -3.26 -15.93
C LEU A 207 0.01 -2.77 -16.63
N TRP A 208 -1.16 -3.15 -16.11
CA TRP A 208 -2.45 -2.69 -16.61
C TRP A 208 -2.62 -1.17 -16.44
N ILE A 209 -2.26 -0.58 -15.30
CA ILE A 209 -2.30 0.87 -15.08
C ILE A 209 -1.43 1.59 -16.12
N GLY A 210 -0.20 1.10 -16.33
CA GLY A 210 0.72 1.64 -17.33
C GLY A 210 0.09 1.57 -18.73
N LEU A 211 -0.28 0.38 -19.18
CA LEU A 211 -0.86 0.15 -20.51
C LEU A 211 -2.10 1.03 -20.74
N LYS A 212 -3.04 1.04 -19.79
CA LYS A 212 -4.28 1.82 -19.90
C LYS A 212 -3.98 3.30 -20.05
N ASN A 213 -3.11 3.87 -19.22
CA ASN A 213 -2.85 5.32 -19.25
C ASN A 213 -2.12 5.76 -20.52
N THR A 214 -1.20 4.93 -21.03
CA THR A 214 -0.49 5.23 -22.29
C THR A 214 -1.41 5.05 -23.52
N ALA A 215 -2.30 4.05 -23.50
CA ALA A 215 -3.16 3.73 -24.64
C ALA A 215 -4.48 4.53 -24.67
N LYS A 216 -4.94 5.09 -23.54
CA LYS A 216 -6.23 5.80 -23.40
C LYS A 216 -6.47 6.94 -24.41
N PRO A 217 -5.45 7.72 -24.86
CA PRO A 217 -5.67 8.76 -25.86
C PRO A 217 -6.11 8.22 -27.24
N PHE A 218 -5.92 6.93 -27.52
CA PHE A 218 -6.11 6.34 -28.83
C PHE A 218 -7.43 5.56 -28.90
N ASN A 219 -8.46 6.19 -29.46
CA ASN A 219 -9.83 5.64 -29.48
C ASN A 219 -9.94 4.25 -30.12
N PHE A 220 -9.09 3.95 -31.10
CA PHE A 220 -9.09 2.66 -31.78
C PHE A 220 -8.66 1.50 -30.85
N LEU A 221 -8.01 1.78 -29.73
CA LEU A 221 -7.62 0.79 -28.71
C LEU A 221 -8.70 0.56 -27.66
N ASN A 222 -9.72 1.42 -27.57
CA ASN A 222 -10.72 1.39 -26.49
C ASN A 222 -11.42 0.03 -26.37
N TYR A 223 -11.76 -0.60 -27.49
CA TYR A 223 -12.36 -1.93 -27.49
C TYR A 223 -11.52 -2.96 -26.71
N TYR A 224 -10.20 -2.98 -26.92
CA TYR A 224 -9.31 -3.89 -26.23
C TYR A 224 -9.14 -3.50 -24.76
N LEU A 225 -8.98 -2.20 -24.49
CA LEU A 225 -8.82 -1.70 -23.12
C LEU A 225 -10.03 -2.04 -22.25
N GLU A 226 -11.25 -1.82 -22.76
CA GLU A 226 -12.48 -2.11 -22.03
C GLU A 226 -12.64 -3.61 -21.74
N ASN A 227 -12.33 -4.48 -22.72
CA ASN A 227 -12.41 -5.93 -22.55
C ASN A 227 -11.36 -6.45 -21.57
N ILE A 228 -10.11 -5.99 -21.66
CA ILE A 228 -9.06 -6.37 -20.71
C ILE A 228 -9.46 -5.89 -19.30
N GLU A 229 -9.92 -4.66 -19.15
CA GLU A 229 -10.35 -4.13 -17.85
C GLU A 229 -11.50 -4.93 -17.25
N ARG A 230 -12.51 -5.24 -18.07
CA ARG A 230 -13.67 -6.05 -17.67
C ARG A 230 -13.22 -7.40 -17.14
N LEU A 231 -12.32 -8.09 -17.85
CA LEU A 231 -11.80 -9.39 -17.42
C LEU A 231 -10.96 -9.30 -16.15
N LEU A 232 -10.08 -8.31 -16.05
CA LEU A 232 -9.29 -8.07 -14.84
C LEU A 232 -10.17 -7.78 -13.62
N LYS A 233 -11.29 -7.04 -13.78
CA LYS A 233 -12.30 -6.85 -12.72
C LYS A 233 -13.02 -8.15 -12.39
N THR A 234 -13.45 -8.89 -13.42
CA THR A 234 -14.20 -10.15 -13.29
C THR A 234 -13.40 -11.19 -12.52
N TYR A 235 -12.09 -11.25 -12.75
CA TYR A 235 -11.20 -12.20 -12.08
C TYR A 235 -10.58 -11.67 -10.79
N GLY A 236 -11.01 -10.50 -10.31
CA GLY A 236 -10.57 -9.92 -9.05
C GLY A 236 -9.11 -9.44 -9.05
N ILE A 237 -8.52 -9.17 -10.22
CA ILE A 237 -7.18 -8.58 -10.32
C ILE A 237 -7.20 -7.09 -9.99
N ILE A 238 -8.29 -6.41 -10.34
CA ILE A 238 -8.49 -4.97 -10.08
C ILE A 238 -9.87 -4.75 -9.44
N ASN A 239 -9.96 -3.78 -8.53
CA ASN A 239 -11.19 -3.51 -7.78
C ASN A 239 -12.34 -3.08 -8.69
N GLN A 240 -13.56 -3.48 -8.32
CA GLN A 240 -14.79 -2.93 -8.89
C GLN A 240 -14.97 -1.51 -8.34
N GLY A 241 -14.54 -0.51 -9.11
CA GLY A 241 -14.91 0.88 -8.90
C GLY A 241 -16.30 1.15 -9.45
#